data_AF-A0A7C3UPJ6-F1
#
_entry.id   AF-A0A7C3UPJ6-F1
#
_cell.length_a   1.000
_cell.length_b   1.000
_cell.length_c   1.000
_cell.angle_alpha   90.00
_cell.angle_beta   90.00
_cell.angle_gamma   90.00
#
_symmetry.space_group_name_H-M   'P 1'
#
loop_
_entity.id
_entity.type
_entity.pdbx_description
1 polymer ?
#
loop_
_entity_poly.entity_id
_entity_poly.type
_entity_poly.pdbx_seq_one_letter_code
_entity_poly.pdbx_strand_id
1 'polypeptide(L)'
;MEELAFEVYIPRKGAHRQPGRVARRKPGIRISNSSIVFNKPARAFLGDRVELAFDQEDRVIRIKNDPAGLLIKKTKIFGKGFFKAFGVTERGYFPVVIEEDGTMYARLR
;
A
#
# COMPACT_ATOMS: atom_id res chain seq x y z
N MET A 1 29.22 30.68 -25.61
CA MET A 1 27.84 30.31 -25.20
C MET A 1 27.95 28.86 -24.77
N GLU A 2 28.00 28.57 -23.47
CA GLU A 2 28.14 27.19 -22.98
C GLU A 2 26.82 26.44 -23.17
N GLU A 3 26.87 25.26 -23.78
CA GLU A 3 25.71 24.36 -23.88
C GLU A 3 25.43 23.71 -22.52
N LEU A 4 24.21 23.90 -22.02
CA LEU A 4 23.71 23.17 -20.85
C LEU A 4 23.29 21.76 -21.29
N ALA A 5 24.01 20.74 -20.84
CA ALA A 5 23.63 19.35 -21.02
C ALA A 5 22.54 18.96 -20.00
N PHE A 6 21.39 18.48 -20.48
CA PHE A 6 20.31 17.97 -19.64
C PHE A 6 20.28 16.45 -19.64
N GLU A 7 20.21 15.84 -18.45
CA GLU A 7 19.87 14.42 -18.32
C GLU A 7 18.35 14.23 -18.38
N VAL A 8 17.89 13.54 -19.43
CA VAL A 8 16.46 13.23 -19.59
C VAL A 8 16.12 12.00 -18.76
N TYR A 9 15.28 12.16 -17.72
CA TYR A 9 14.73 11.04 -16.98
C TYR A 9 13.81 10.20 -17.89
N ILE A 10 14.26 8.99 -18.21
CA ILE A 10 13.45 8.00 -18.92
C ILE A 10 12.78 7.11 -17.86
N PRO A 11 11.44 7.18 -17.69
CA PRO A 11 10.74 6.29 -16.78
C PRO A 11 10.98 4.84 -17.21
N ARG A 12 11.20 3.94 -16.25
CA ARG A 12 11.26 2.48 -16.48
C ARG A 12 9.92 1.87 -16.94
N LYS A 13 9.15 2.55 -17.80
CA LYS A 13 7.93 2.02 -18.43
C LYS A 13 8.23 0.95 -19.50
N GLY A 14 9.49 0.55 -19.68
CA GLY A 14 9.93 -0.41 -20.69
C GLY A 14 10.82 -1.55 -20.19
N ALA A 15 11.02 -1.74 -18.88
CA ALA A 15 11.60 -2.99 -18.40
C ALA A 15 10.55 -4.09 -18.59
N HIS A 16 10.61 -4.74 -19.75
CA HIS A 16 9.83 -5.88 -20.21
C HIS A 16 9.13 -6.62 -19.06
N ARG A 17 7.85 -6.29 -18.79
CA ARG A 17 6.94 -7.35 -18.36
C ARG A 17 6.88 -8.27 -19.56
N GLN A 18 7.48 -9.45 -19.48
CA GLN A 18 7.15 -10.50 -20.44
C GLN A 18 5.61 -10.66 -20.40
N PRO A 19 4.91 -10.35 -21.51
CA PRO A 19 3.50 -10.67 -21.62
C PRO A 19 3.39 -12.19 -21.44
N GLY A 20 2.79 -12.65 -20.35
CA GLY A 20 2.65 -14.08 -20.03
C GLY A 20 3.14 -14.51 -18.64
N ARG A 21 3.95 -13.70 -17.92
CA ARG A 21 4.35 -13.97 -16.53
C ARG A 21 4.01 -12.82 -15.58
N VAL A 22 2.76 -12.37 -15.57
CA VAL A 22 2.27 -11.64 -14.39
C VAL A 22 1.88 -12.70 -13.36
N ALA A 23 2.84 -13.12 -12.54
CA ALA A 23 2.51 -13.85 -11.32
C ALA A 23 1.41 -13.04 -10.61
N ARG A 24 0.23 -13.63 -10.44
CA ARG A 24 -0.90 -12.98 -9.75
C ARG A 24 -0.41 -12.66 -8.34
N ARG A 25 0.01 -11.41 -8.12
CA ARG A 25 0.46 -10.97 -6.80
C ARG A 25 -0.69 -11.22 -5.83
N LYS A 26 -0.39 -11.89 -4.72
CA LYS A 26 -1.36 -12.08 -3.64
C LYS A 26 -1.96 -10.73 -3.23
N PRO A 27 -3.17 -10.67 -2.66
CA PRO A 27 -3.66 -9.45 -2.05
C PRO A 27 -2.63 -8.91 -1.06
N GLY A 28 -2.40 -7.60 -1.10
CA GLY A 28 -1.43 -7.01 -0.19
C GLY A 28 -1.36 -5.49 -0.28
N ILE A 29 -0.67 -4.93 0.69
CA ILE A 29 -0.39 -3.51 0.81
C ILE A 29 1.09 -3.25 0.57
N ARG A 30 1.41 -2.04 0.13
CA ARG A 30 2.76 -1.51 0.15
C ARG A 30 2.82 -0.32 1.09
N ILE A 31 3.67 -0.41 2.10
CA ILE A 31 3.96 0.70 3.00
C ILE A 31 5.11 1.51 2.40
N SER A 32 4.85 2.79 2.20
CA SER A 32 5.81 3.81 1.76
C SER A 32 6.03 4.82 2.90
N ASN A 33 6.84 5.84 2.68
CA ASN A 33 7.16 6.84 3.71
C ASN A 33 5.94 7.57 4.28
N SER A 34 4.88 7.74 3.50
CA SER A 34 3.71 8.54 3.90
C SER A 34 2.36 7.89 3.57
N SER A 35 2.36 6.72 2.92
CA SER A 35 1.13 6.09 2.46
C SER A 35 1.17 4.58 2.51
N ILE A 36 -0.01 3.99 2.71
CA ILE A 36 -0.28 2.58 2.47
C ILE A 36 -0.96 2.49 1.11
N VAL A 37 -0.40 1.68 0.20
CA VAL A 37 -0.91 1.49 -1.17
C VAL A 37 -1.42 0.07 -1.33
N PHE A 38 -2.71 -0.08 -1.61
CA PHE A 38 -3.34 -1.36 -1.93
C PHE A 38 -2.99 -1.78 -3.36
N ASN A 39 -2.71 -3.07 -3.56
CA ASN A 39 -2.69 -3.61 -4.92
C ASN A 39 -4.12 -3.88 -5.42
N LYS A 40 -4.27 -4.16 -6.72
CA LYS A 40 -5.59 -4.37 -7.35
C LYS A 40 -6.41 -5.49 -6.66
N PRO A 41 -5.85 -6.67 -6.33
CA PRO A 41 -6.58 -7.69 -5.60
C PRO A 41 -7.05 -7.26 -4.21
N ALA A 42 -6.23 -6.58 -3.41
CA ALA A 42 -6.66 -6.08 -2.11
C ALA A 42 -7.74 -5.01 -2.25
N ARG A 43 -7.54 -4.00 -3.12
CA ARG A 43 -8.48 -2.87 -3.28
C ARG A 43 -9.91 -3.31 -3.60
N ALA A 44 -10.11 -4.47 -4.22
CA ALA A 44 -11.42 -5.02 -4.58
C ALA A 44 -12.33 -5.34 -3.36
N PHE A 45 -11.76 -5.53 -2.17
CA PHE A 45 -12.52 -5.82 -0.94
C PHE A 45 -12.86 -4.56 -0.12
N LEU A 46 -12.41 -3.38 -0.57
CA LEU A 46 -12.57 -2.13 0.17
C LEU A 46 -13.59 -1.21 -0.53
N GLY A 47 -14.33 -0.45 0.27
CA GLY A 47 -15.07 0.72 -0.16
C GLY A 47 -14.15 1.93 -0.31
N ASP A 48 -14.71 3.12 -0.14
CA ASP A 48 -13.95 4.38 -0.31
C ASP A 48 -13.27 4.85 0.96
N ARG A 49 -13.69 4.35 2.12
CA ARG A 49 -13.18 4.76 3.43
C ARG A 49 -12.88 3.57 4.31
N VAL A 50 -11.78 3.67 5.04
CA VAL A 50 -11.29 2.60 5.93
C VAL A 50 -10.78 3.16 7.25
N GLU A 51 -11.03 2.43 8.32
CA GLU A 51 -10.29 2.60 9.57
C GLU A 51 -8.95 1.84 9.53
N LEU A 52 -8.00 2.31 10.34
CA LEU A 52 -6.74 1.63 10.59
C LEU A 52 -6.57 1.39 12.08
N ALA A 53 -6.20 0.17 12.44
CA ALA A 53 -5.77 -0.18 13.79
C ALA A 53 -4.40 -0.89 13.74
N PHE A 54 -3.66 -0.82 14.84
CA PHE A 54 -2.37 -1.49 14.98
C PHE A 54 -2.32 -2.30 16.27
N ASP A 55 -2.05 -3.58 16.12
CA ASP A 55 -1.63 -4.44 17.22
C ASP A 55 -0.11 -4.27 17.40
N GLN A 56 0.29 -3.74 18.57
CA GLN A 56 1.70 -3.48 18.87
C GLN A 56 2.48 -4.76 19.20
N GLU A 57 1.83 -5.76 19.79
CA GLU A 57 2.47 -7.00 20.23
C GLU A 57 2.79 -7.87 19.02
N ASP A 58 1.77 -8.08 18.17
CA ASP A 58 1.87 -8.93 16.98
C ASP A 58 2.38 -8.20 15.74
N ARG A 59 2.58 -6.87 15.84
CA ARG A 59 2.94 -5.98 14.75
C ARG A 59 1.99 -6.13 13.55
N VAL A 60 0.69 -6.14 13.79
CA VAL A 60 -0.34 -6.32 12.74
C VAL A 60 -1.10 -5.03 12.49
N ILE A 61 -1.14 -4.59 11.22
CA ILE A 61 -2.07 -3.55 10.78
C ILE A 61 -3.39 -4.19 10.39
N ARG A 62 -4.49 -3.75 11.01
CA ARG A 62 -5.86 -4.07 10.58
C ARG A 62 -6.40 -2.93 9.73
N ILE A 63 -6.97 -3.26 8.57
CA ILE A 63 -7.66 -2.33 7.66
C ILE A 63 -9.09 -2.82 7.49
N LYS A 64 -10.08 -1.99 7.85
CA LYS A 64 -11.50 -2.35 7.77
C LYS A 64 -12.31 -1.23 7.15
N ASN A 65 -13.36 -1.57 6.39
CA ASN A 65 -14.29 -0.60 5.83
C ASN A 65 -15.00 0.17 6.96
N ASP A 66 -14.94 1.50 6.90
CA ASP A 66 -15.60 2.37 7.87
C ASP A 66 -16.03 3.69 7.19
N PRO A 67 -17.33 4.03 7.17
CA PRO A 67 -17.83 5.30 6.62
C PRO A 67 -17.22 6.57 7.24
N ALA A 68 -16.81 6.53 8.50
CA ALA A 68 -16.15 7.64 9.21
C ALA A 68 -14.61 7.60 9.07
N GLY A 69 -14.07 6.56 8.45
CA GLY A 69 -12.64 6.33 8.31
C GLY A 69 -11.91 7.22 7.31
N LEU A 70 -10.64 6.89 7.09
CA LEU A 70 -9.74 7.55 6.15
C LEU A 70 -10.16 7.31 4.70
N LEU A 71 -10.20 8.37 3.90
CA LEU A 71 -10.50 8.29 2.48
C LEU A 71 -9.36 7.62 1.69
N ILE A 72 -9.69 6.57 0.93
CA ILE A 72 -8.82 5.96 -0.05
C ILE A 72 -8.77 6.84 -1.31
N LYS A 73 -7.62 7.45 -1.59
CA LYS A 73 -7.38 8.17 -2.85
C LYS A 73 -6.81 7.22 -3.89
N LYS A 74 -7.63 6.84 -4.88
CA LYS A 74 -7.32 5.79 -5.88
C LYS A 74 -7.09 4.44 -5.19
N THR A 75 -5.82 4.11 -4.94
CA THR A 75 -5.40 2.85 -4.31
C THR A 75 -4.58 3.09 -3.05
N LYS A 76 -4.58 4.31 -2.48
CA LYS A 76 -3.75 4.62 -1.31
C LYS A 76 -4.49 5.43 -0.27
N ILE A 77 -4.08 5.24 0.98
CA ILE A 77 -4.40 6.09 2.12
C ILE A 77 -3.12 6.75 2.61
N PHE A 78 -3.23 7.99 3.10
CA PHE A 78 -2.11 8.67 3.73
C PHE A 78 -1.99 8.21 5.18
N GLY A 79 -0.87 7.56 5.49
CA GLY A 79 -0.63 6.89 6.77
C GLY A 79 0.38 7.59 7.67
N LYS A 80 0.91 8.77 7.30
CA LYS A 80 2.00 9.42 8.04
C LYS A 80 1.69 9.61 9.54
N GLY A 81 0.47 10.04 9.86
CA GLY A 81 0.02 10.20 11.25
C GLY A 81 -0.05 8.85 11.98
N PHE A 82 -0.67 7.85 11.35
CA PHE A 82 -0.75 6.48 11.86
C PHE A 82 0.65 5.87 12.12
N PHE A 83 1.58 5.99 11.16
CA PHE A 83 2.94 5.47 11.31
C PHE A 83 3.68 6.11 12.49
N LYS A 84 3.52 7.43 12.67
CA LYS A 84 4.13 8.16 13.78
C LYS A 84 3.53 7.74 15.12
N ALA A 85 2.20 7.63 15.20
CA ALA A 85 1.50 7.27 16.42
C ALA A 85 1.85 5.87 16.91
N PHE A 86 2.07 4.93 15.99
CA PHE A 86 2.30 3.52 16.31
C PHE A 86 3.74 3.02 16.06
N GLY A 87 4.68 3.91 15.74
CA GLY A 87 6.08 3.54 15.51
C GLY A 87 6.29 2.55 14.34
N VAL A 88 5.52 2.69 13.26
CA VAL A 88 5.62 1.83 12.06
C VAL A 88 6.71 2.35 11.12
N THR A 89 7.87 1.71 11.16
CA THR A 89 9.07 2.10 10.38
C THR A 89 9.26 1.26 9.13
N GLU A 90 8.61 0.11 9.07
CA GLU A 90 8.73 -0.88 8.00
C GLU A 90 8.24 -0.33 6.66
N ARG A 91 8.94 -0.70 5.59
CA ARG A 91 8.62 -0.29 4.22
C ARG A 91 8.68 -1.50 3.30
N GLY A 92 7.93 -1.44 2.21
CA GLY A 92 7.87 -2.54 1.25
C GLY A 92 6.48 -3.14 1.14
N TYR A 93 6.41 -4.34 0.58
CA TYR A 93 5.15 -5.02 0.30
C TYR A 93 4.86 -6.07 1.37
N PHE A 94 3.64 -6.05 1.89
CA PHE A 94 3.13 -6.95 2.91
C PHE A 94 1.90 -7.66 2.35
N PRO A 95 1.91 -9.00 2.25
CA PRO A 95 0.70 -9.75 1.93
C PRO A 95 -0.32 -9.56 3.05
N VAL A 96 -1.60 -9.64 2.71
CA VAL A 96 -2.68 -9.58 3.70
C VAL A 96 -3.46 -10.88 3.76
N VAL A 97 -3.96 -11.18 4.94
CA VAL A 97 -5.09 -12.11 5.14
C VAL A 97 -6.37 -11.29 5.04
N ILE A 98 -7.38 -11.80 4.35
CA ILE A 98 -8.68 -11.14 4.16
C ILE A 98 -9.75 -12.03 4.76
N GLU A 99 -10.56 -11.47 5.66
CA GLU A 99 -11.73 -12.12 6.24
C GLU A 99 -12.94 -12.00 5.31
N GLU A 100 -14.00 -12.77 5.59
CA GLU A 100 -15.22 -12.80 4.77
C GLU A 100 -15.87 -11.42 4.61
N ASP A 101 -15.77 -10.57 5.64
CA ASP A 101 -16.30 -9.20 5.65
C ASP A 101 -15.41 -8.19 4.90
N GLY A 102 -14.29 -8.64 4.32
CA GLY A 102 -13.31 -7.82 3.63
C GLY A 102 -12.28 -7.14 4.54
N THR A 103 -12.31 -7.37 5.85
CA THR A 103 -11.28 -6.90 6.77
C THR A 103 -9.94 -7.52 6.43
N MET A 104 -8.88 -6.71 6.42
CA MET A 104 -7.53 -7.13 6.07
C MET A 104 -6.57 -7.02 7.24
N TYR A 105 -5.66 -7.98 7.32
CA TYR A 105 -4.59 -8.01 8.31
C TYR A 105 -3.24 -8.13 7.62
N ALA A 106 -2.36 -7.15 7.86
CA ALA A 106 -0.99 -7.14 7.37
C ALA A 106 -0.03 -7.28 8.56
N ARG A 107 0.62 -8.45 8.70
CA ARG A 107 1.68 -8.63 9.68
C ARG A 107 2.99 -8.00 9.17
N LEU A 108 3.54 -7.09 9.95
CA LEU A 108 4.84 -6.47 9.70
C LEU A 108 5.94 -7.41 10.22
N ARG A 109 7.17 -7.23 9.73
CA ARG A 109 8.33 -8.07 10.07
C ARG A 109 9.33 -7.28 10.89
#